data_AF-A0A941G7S0-F1
#
_entry.id   AF-A0A941G7S0-F1
#
_cell.length_a   1.000
_cell.length_b   1.000
_cell.length_c   1.000
_cell.angle_alpha   90.00
_cell.angle_beta   90.00
_cell.angle_gamma   90.00
#
_symmetry.space_group_name_H-M   'P 1'
#
loop_
_entity.id
_entity.type
_entity.pdbx_description
1 polymer ?
#
loop_
_entity_poly.entity_id
_entity_poly.type
_entity_poly.pdbx_seq_one_letter_code
_entity_poly.pdbx_strand_id
1 'polypeptide(L)'
;TAASLDNSNTLTPSGAPAKGVLGKVVALVAGRVNNQGGAISAGQDLGIKTGELDNTAGEATSQGVARIEADTLKNTQGKLLAGKNLVVIVKTLRELGTLQSQGDLSFAYDGPLNQRGDIIAGRDLSLAVGGAMDNTARINAGRDLNIQADTLSNQATGELVAGRNNTINVVGTLTNAGLIDGGNTRITAGGLTNLGRIYGDGVAIGAGALLNGAGTNGGAVIASRGSLDLGAVTLVNNDHALIYSAADLRIGGALDASGRAIGQAQSLQNAAATIEAVGNASISAAAILNLNTNYASQTVLVSSELKRYYR
;
A
#
# COMPACT_ATOMS: atom_id res chain seq x y z
N THR A 1 19.05 8.54 -33.66
CA THR A 1 17.79 8.13 -32.99
C THR A 1 16.92 7.44 -34.02
N ALA A 2 16.49 6.21 -33.78
CA ALA A 2 15.59 5.52 -34.72
C ALA A 2 14.17 6.08 -34.60
N ALA A 3 13.39 6.07 -35.70
CA ALA A 3 11.98 6.43 -35.62
C ALA A 3 11.18 5.37 -34.83
N SER A 4 11.43 4.09 -35.11
CA SER A 4 10.83 2.96 -34.41
C SER A 4 11.78 1.77 -34.32
N LEU A 5 11.54 0.93 -33.32
CA LEU A 5 12.05 -0.44 -33.21
C LEU A 5 10.84 -1.37 -33.06
N ASP A 6 10.76 -2.40 -33.90
CA ASP A 6 9.80 -3.50 -33.73
C ASP A 6 10.53 -4.76 -33.29
N ASN A 7 10.24 -5.20 -32.07
CA ASN A 7 10.75 -6.40 -31.43
C ASN A 7 9.60 -7.33 -31.01
N SER A 8 8.40 -7.14 -31.56
CA SER A 8 7.21 -7.92 -31.17
C SER A 8 7.34 -9.41 -31.52
N ASN A 9 6.65 -10.25 -30.74
CA ASN A 9 6.59 -11.72 -30.92
C ASN A 9 7.96 -12.43 -30.92
N THR A 10 8.93 -11.84 -30.23
CA THR A 10 10.26 -12.41 -30.06
C THR A 10 10.45 -13.14 -28.73
N LEU A 11 9.48 -13.07 -27.81
CA LEU A 11 9.54 -13.82 -26.56
C LEU A 11 9.41 -15.33 -26.86
N THR A 12 10.39 -16.10 -26.40
CA THR A 12 10.44 -17.54 -26.61
C THR A 12 10.16 -18.28 -25.30
N PRO A 13 9.52 -19.48 -25.34
CA PRO A 13 9.35 -20.32 -24.15
C PRO A 13 10.69 -20.66 -23.47
N SER A 14 10.63 -20.99 -22.19
CA SER A 14 11.79 -21.47 -21.44
C SER A 14 12.44 -22.68 -22.14
N GLY A 15 13.76 -22.66 -22.27
CA GLY A 15 14.54 -23.72 -22.93
C GLY A 15 14.66 -23.59 -24.45
N ALA A 16 13.90 -22.72 -25.11
CA ALA A 16 14.10 -22.40 -26.52
C ALA A 16 15.23 -21.36 -26.70
N PRO A 17 15.91 -21.32 -27.86
CA PRO A 17 16.90 -20.28 -28.16
C PRO A 17 16.28 -18.89 -28.05
N ALA A 18 16.90 -18.02 -27.26
CA ALA A 18 16.41 -16.66 -27.06
C ALA A 18 16.36 -15.90 -28.40
N LYS A 19 15.28 -15.14 -28.60
CA LYS A 19 15.12 -14.21 -29.72
C LYS A 19 14.86 -12.80 -29.18
N GLY A 20 14.90 -11.83 -30.08
CA GLY A 20 14.66 -10.42 -29.78
C GLY A 20 15.93 -9.61 -29.65
N VAL A 21 15.89 -8.56 -28.84
CA VAL A 21 17.06 -7.70 -28.60
C VAL A 21 17.89 -8.30 -27.47
N LEU A 22 19.02 -8.91 -27.81
CA LEU A 22 19.92 -9.56 -26.88
C LEU A 22 21.28 -8.85 -26.90
N GLY A 23 21.82 -8.53 -25.72
CA GLY A 23 23.14 -7.91 -25.64
C GLY A 23 23.77 -8.00 -24.26
N LYS A 24 25.08 -7.75 -24.17
CA LYS A 24 25.74 -7.56 -22.87
C LYS A 24 25.24 -6.28 -22.21
N VAL A 25 25.24 -5.18 -22.97
CA VAL A 25 24.60 -3.91 -22.60
C VAL A 25 23.64 -3.57 -23.72
N VAL A 26 22.43 -3.12 -23.38
CA VAL A 26 21.43 -2.72 -24.37
C VAL A 26 21.04 -1.27 -24.11
N ALA A 27 21.23 -0.41 -25.10
CA ALA A 27 20.84 1.00 -25.06
C ALA A 27 19.93 1.31 -26.26
N LEU A 28 18.65 1.53 -26.00
CA LEU A 28 17.63 1.80 -27.02
C LEU A 28 17.21 3.27 -26.95
N VAL A 29 17.35 3.96 -28.08
CA VAL A 29 16.88 5.34 -28.25
C VAL A 29 16.07 5.43 -29.55
N ALA A 30 14.75 5.50 -29.41
CA ALA A 30 13.81 5.52 -30.53
C ALA A 30 12.59 6.39 -30.25
N GLY A 31 11.81 6.76 -31.29
CA GLY A 31 10.50 7.38 -31.09
C GLY A 31 9.47 6.41 -30.52
N ARG A 32 9.51 5.15 -30.98
CA ARG A 32 8.66 4.06 -30.50
C ARG A 32 9.43 2.75 -30.39
N VAL A 33 9.20 2.00 -29.32
CA VAL A 33 9.69 0.63 -29.13
C VAL A 33 8.47 -0.27 -28.97
N ASN A 34 8.23 -1.14 -29.94
CA ASN A 34 7.22 -2.19 -29.87
C ASN A 34 7.87 -3.49 -29.37
N ASN A 35 7.60 -3.86 -28.13
CA ASN A 35 8.02 -5.11 -27.49
C ASN A 35 6.82 -6.01 -27.13
N GLN A 36 5.70 -5.90 -27.85
CA GLN A 36 4.51 -6.73 -27.59
C GLN A 36 4.83 -8.21 -27.76
N GLY A 37 4.65 -9.03 -26.72
CA GLY A 37 5.06 -10.44 -26.75
C GLY A 37 6.54 -10.64 -27.12
N GLY A 38 7.37 -9.62 -26.90
CA GLY A 38 8.79 -9.60 -27.26
C GLY A 38 9.72 -9.74 -26.06
N ALA A 39 11.00 -9.97 -26.34
CA ALA A 39 12.05 -10.03 -25.32
C ALA A 39 13.17 -9.02 -25.61
N ILE A 40 13.45 -8.16 -24.65
CA ILE A 40 14.64 -7.31 -24.59
C ILE A 40 15.47 -7.78 -23.39
N SER A 41 16.70 -8.24 -23.62
CA SER A 41 17.53 -8.85 -22.58
C SER A 41 18.95 -8.30 -22.59
N ALA A 42 19.37 -7.72 -21.46
CA ALA A 42 20.72 -7.26 -21.19
C ALA A 42 21.42 -8.12 -20.13
N GLY A 43 22.61 -8.64 -20.46
CA GLY A 43 23.47 -9.38 -19.52
C GLY A 43 24.16 -8.51 -18.46
N GLN A 44 24.10 -7.18 -18.63
CA GLN A 44 24.52 -6.14 -17.70
C GLN A 44 23.41 -5.08 -17.71
N ASP A 45 23.69 -3.84 -18.12
CA ASP A 45 22.73 -2.75 -18.01
C ASP A 45 21.80 -2.61 -19.22
N LEU A 46 20.55 -2.22 -18.95
CA LEU A 46 19.51 -1.91 -19.92
C LEU A 46 19.11 -0.44 -19.78
N GLY A 47 19.24 0.33 -20.86
CA GLY A 47 18.70 1.67 -20.98
C GLY A 47 17.68 1.74 -22.11
N ILE A 48 16.45 2.16 -21.81
CA ILE A 48 15.43 2.46 -22.82
C ILE A 48 15.00 3.91 -22.65
N LYS A 49 15.19 4.72 -23.69
CA LYS A 49 14.70 6.08 -23.78
C LYS A 49 13.84 6.23 -25.04
N THR A 50 12.54 6.41 -24.88
CA THR A 50 11.60 6.41 -26.01
C THR A 50 10.42 7.35 -25.83
N GLY A 51 9.73 7.70 -26.92
CA GLY A 51 8.43 8.37 -26.82
C GLY A 51 7.36 7.38 -26.33
N GLU A 52 7.25 6.22 -27.00
CA GLU A 52 6.36 5.14 -26.56
C GLU A 52 7.15 3.83 -26.36
N LEU A 53 6.93 3.15 -25.25
CA LEU A 53 7.28 1.74 -25.03
C LEU A 53 6.00 0.94 -24.90
N ASP A 54 5.77 0.02 -25.84
CA ASP A 54 4.72 -0.99 -25.73
C ASP A 54 5.31 -2.33 -25.33
N ASN A 55 5.20 -2.69 -24.06
CA ASN A 55 5.70 -3.93 -23.48
C ASN A 55 4.55 -4.89 -23.15
N THR A 56 3.40 -4.78 -23.83
CA THR A 56 2.24 -5.64 -23.57
C THR A 56 2.58 -7.12 -23.74
N ALA A 57 2.37 -7.93 -22.71
CA ALA A 57 2.77 -9.35 -22.65
C ALA A 57 4.26 -9.61 -23.02
N GLY A 58 5.11 -8.58 -23.01
CA GLY A 58 6.53 -8.65 -23.30
C GLY A 58 7.39 -8.65 -22.04
N GLU A 59 8.69 -8.91 -22.22
CA GLU A 59 9.68 -8.87 -21.15
C GLU A 59 10.83 -7.93 -21.53
N ALA A 60 11.17 -7.02 -20.60
CA ALA A 60 12.38 -6.21 -20.65
C ALA A 60 13.22 -6.49 -19.40
N THR A 61 14.37 -7.13 -19.58
CA THR A 61 15.16 -7.73 -18.50
C THR A 61 16.60 -7.26 -18.52
N SER A 62 17.13 -6.97 -17.34
CA SER A 62 18.53 -6.60 -17.08
C SER A 62 19.10 -7.47 -15.97
N GLN A 63 20.30 -8.02 -16.14
CA GLN A 63 21.04 -8.63 -15.01
C GLN A 63 21.74 -7.56 -14.14
N GLY A 64 21.93 -6.36 -14.67
CA GLY A 64 22.44 -5.18 -13.97
C GLY A 64 21.33 -4.21 -13.62
N VAL A 65 21.56 -2.93 -13.93
CA VAL A 65 20.58 -1.86 -13.76
C VAL A 65 19.67 -1.81 -14.99
N ALA A 66 18.37 -1.61 -14.78
CA ALA A 66 17.43 -1.26 -15.84
C ALA A 66 16.92 0.17 -15.61
N ARG A 67 17.06 1.03 -16.61
CA ARG A 67 16.50 2.38 -16.61
C ARG A 67 15.59 2.55 -17.83
N ILE A 68 14.32 2.84 -17.56
CA ILE A 68 13.28 3.00 -18.57
C ILE A 68 12.70 4.40 -18.42
N GLU A 69 12.96 5.24 -19.42
CA GLU A 69 12.38 6.58 -19.57
C GLU A 69 11.49 6.56 -20.81
N ALA A 70 10.18 6.71 -20.62
CA ALA A 70 9.23 6.76 -21.74
C ALA A 70 8.20 7.86 -21.54
N ASP A 71 7.80 8.57 -22.59
CA ASP A 71 6.63 9.47 -22.46
C ASP A 71 5.37 8.65 -22.21
N THR A 72 5.17 7.56 -22.96
CA THR A 72 4.08 6.58 -22.77
C THR A 72 4.62 5.17 -22.53
N LEU A 73 4.16 4.52 -21.47
CA LEU A 73 4.39 3.10 -21.21
C LEU A 73 3.07 2.33 -21.26
N LYS A 74 3.02 1.29 -22.09
CA LYS A 74 1.99 0.24 -22.05
C LYS A 74 2.65 -1.02 -21.51
N ASN A 75 2.22 -1.51 -20.35
CA ASN A 75 2.85 -2.68 -19.71
C ASN A 75 1.82 -3.74 -19.29
N THR A 76 0.66 -3.79 -19.95
CA THR A 76 -0.39 -4.78 -19.65
C THR A 76 0.17 -6.21 -19.74
N GLN A 77 0.12 -6.97 -18.65
CA GLN A 77 0.70 -8.32 -18.54
C GLN A 77 2.20 -8.42 -18.90
N GLY A 78 2.87 -7.28 -19.07
CA GLY A 78 4.30 -7.21 -19.35
C GLY A 78 5.13 -7.24 -18.08
N LYS A 79 6.43 -7.52 -18.23
CA LYS A 79 7.39 -7.55 -17.13
C LYS A 79 8.56 -6.63 -17.39
N LEU A 80 8.93 -5.84 -16.40
CA LEU A 80 10.17 -5.05 -16.36
C LEU A 80 11.01 -5.53 -15.18
N LEU A 81 12.18 -6.11 -15.46
CA LEU A 81 12.96 -6.88 -14.49
C LEU A 81 14.41 -6.38 -14.41
N ALA A 82 14.95 -6.25 -13.19
CA ALA A 82 16.36 -5.91 -12.96
C ALA A 82 17.02 -6.80 -11.90
N GLY A 83 18.24 -7.26 -12.19
CA GLY A 83 19.09 -8.00 -11.24
C GLY A 83 19.79 -7.11 -10.21
N LYS A 84 19.85 -5.79 -10.46
CA LYS A 84 20.29 -4.78 -9.47
C LYS A 84 19.19 -3.77 -9.21
N ASN A 85 19.17 -2.64 -9.90
CA ASN A 85 18.21 -1.58 -9.66
C ASN A 85 17.30 -1.37 -10.87
N LEU A 86 16.02 -1.11 -10.62
CA LEU A 86 15.05 -0.76 -11.65
C LEU A 86 14.60 0.70 -11.44
N VAL A 87 14.70 1.49 -12.50
CA VAL A 87 14.19 2.86 -12.54
C VAL A 87 13.21 2.99 -13.69
N VAL A 88 11.98 3.41 -13.39
CA VAL A 88 10.92 3.63 -14.38
C VAL A 88 10.37 5.04 -14.20
N ILE A 89 10.49 5.86 -15.24
CA ILE A 89 10.01 7.24 -15.27
C ILE A 89 9.12 7.39 -16.49
N VAL A 90 7.84 7.70 -16.26
CA VAL A 90 6.83 7.77 -17.32
C VAL A 90 5.89 8.95 -17.15
N LYS A 91 5.41 9.52 -18.27
CA LYS A 91 4.41 10.62 -18.24
C LYS A 91 2.99 10.12 -18.43
N THR A 92 2.81 9.02 -19.16
CA THR A 92 1.53 8.39 -19.44
C THR A 92 1.68 6.88 -19.25
N LEU A 93 0.74 6.29 -18.52
CA LEU A 93 0.72 4.85 -18.27
C LEU A 93 -0.57 4.23 -18.78
N ARG A 94 -0.46 3.06 -19.42
CA ARG A 94 -1.59 2.24 -19.88
C ARG A 94 -1.43 0.85 -19.27
N GLU A 95 -2.01 0.69 -18.09
CA GLU A 95 -1.86 -0.46 -17.19
C GLU A 95 -0.40 -0.75 -16.80
N LEU A 96 -0.24 -1.34 -15.62
CA LEU A 96 1.06 -1.78 -15.13
C LEU A 96 1.00 -3.27 -14.85
N GLY A 97 1.79 -4.03 -15.61
CA GLY A 97 2.12 -5.41 -15.28
C GLY A 97 3.12 -5.48 -14.14
N THR A 98 4.04 -6.44 -14.19
CA THR A 98 4.99 -6.66 -13.11
C THR A 98 6.21 -5.76 -13.23
N LEU A 99 6.61 -5.16 -12.11
CA LEU A 99 7.92 -4.56 -11.93
C LEU A 99 8.68 -5.32 -10.86
N GLN A 100 9.91 -5.77 -11.15
CA GLN A 100 10.71 -6.48 -10.16
C GLN A 100 12.17 -6.05 -10.20
N SER A 101 12.74 -5.87 -9.02
CA SER A 101 14.15 -5.57 -8.82
C SER A 101 14.71 -6.44 -7.69
N GLN A 102 15.89 -7.03 -7.86
CA GLN A 102 16.57 -7.73 -6.76
C GLN A 102 17.25 -6.75 -5.78
N GLY A 103 17.48 -5.51 -6.20
CA GLY A 103 17.95 -4.40 -5.37
C GLY A 103 16.83 -3.37 -5.20
N ASP A 104 17.09 -2.13 -5.60
CA ASP A 104 16.12 -1.04 -5.44
C ASP A 104 15.19 -0.91 -6.62
N LEU A 105 13.99 -0.40 -6.38
CA LEU A 105 13.04 -0.04 -7.41
C LEU A 105 12.55 1.39 -7.17
N SER A 106 12.64 2.22 -8.20
CA SER A 106 12.02 3.55 -8.21
C SER A 106 11.07 3.67 -9.39
N PHE A 107 9.83 4.08 -9.10
CA PHE A 107 8.79 4.33 -10.08
C PHE A 107 8.23 5.73 -9.86
N ALA A 108 8.27 6.55 -10.90
CA ALA A 108 7.75 7.91 -10.89
C ALA A 108 6.75 8.10 -12.05
N TYR A 109 5.54 8.52 -11.71
CA TYR A 109 4.46 8.76 -12.65
C TYR A 109 3.49 9.81 -12.09
N ASP A 110 3.29 10.91 -12.80
CA ASP A 110 2.47 12.03 -12.31
C ASP A 110 0.94 11.78 -12.41
N GLY A 111 0.51 10.65 -12.99
CA GLY A 111 -0.91 10.34 -13.20
C GLY A 111 -1.49 9.33 -12.20
N PRO A 112 -2.76 8.92 -12.39
CA PRO A 112 -3.40 7.91 -11.55
C PRO A 112 -2.88 6.50 -11.86
N LEU A 113 -2.60 5.71 -10.83
CA LEU A 113 -2.07 4.35 -10.94
C LEU A 113 -3.13 3.32 -10.54
N ASN A 114 -3.57 2.49 -11.49
CA ASN A 114 -4.31 1.27 -11.21
C ASN A 114 -3.32 0.11 -11.16
N GLN A 115 -3.02 -0.36 -9.96
CA GLN A 115 -1.97 -1.33 -9.70
C GLN A 115 -2.56 -2.75 -9.62
N ARG A 116 -2.29 -3.54 -10.66
CA ARG A 116 -2.81 -4.91 -10.83
C ARG A 116 -1.75 -6.00 -10.91
N GLY A 117 -0.54 -5.69 -11.40
CA GLY A 117 0.62 -6.59 -11.36
C GLY A 117 1.51 -6.29 -10.18
N ASP A 118 2.33 -7.23 -9.70
CA ASP A 118 3.16 -6.97 -8.52
C ASP A 118 4.28 -5.93 -8.78
N ILE A 119 4.60 -5.14 -7.75
CA ILE A 119 5.81 -4.31 -7.70
C ILE A 119 6.66 -4.78 -6.52
N ILE A 120 7.83 -5.34 -6.82
CA ILE A 120 8.68 -5.97 -5.82
C ILE A 120 10.11 -5.45 -5.92
N ALA A 121 10.66 -5.00 -4.79
CA ALA A 121 12.07 -4.66 -4.63
C ALA A 121 12.71 -5.54 -3.56
N GLY A 122 13.86 -6.14 -3.85
CA GLY A 122 14.63 -6.91 -2.88
C GLY A 122 15.22 -6.06 -1.75
N ARG A 123 15.36 -4.74 -1.95
CA ARG A 123 15.81 -3.78 -0.93
C ARG A 123 14.81 -2.64 -0.72
N ASP A 124 14.97 -1.51 -1.40
CA ASP A 124 14.12 -0.33 -1.18
C ASP A 124 13.20 -0.09 -2.37
N LEU A 125 11.96 0.31 -2.10
CA LEU A 125 10.94 0.63 -3.09
C LEU A 125 10.43 2.05 -2.88
N SER A 126 10.57 2.89 -3.90
CA SER A 126 10.00 4.24 -3.93
C SER A 126 8.96 4.35 -5.03
N LEU A 127 7.72 4.67 -4.65
CA LEU A 127 6.61 4.94 -5.55
C LEU A 127 6.20 6.41 -5.40
N ALA A 128 6.42 7.20 -6.44
CA ALA A 128 5.93 8.57 -6.54
C ALA A 128 4.81 8.62 -7.58
N VAL A 129 3.57 8.72 -7.11
CA VAL A 129 2.36 8.78 -7.93
C VAL A 129 1.74 10.16 -7.75
N GLY A 130 1.65 10.95 -8.82
CA GLY A 130 1.09 12.32 -8.77
C GLY A 130 -0.43 12.39 -8.77
N GLY A 131 -1.11 11.28 -8.48
CA GLY A 131 -2.56 11.17 -8.55
C GLY A 131 -3.11 10.05 -7.66
N ALA A 132 -4.34 9.62 -7.96
CA ALA A 132 -4.99 8.54 -7.24
C ALA A 132 -4.30 7.19 -7.50
N MET A 133 -4.06 6.42 -6.44
CA MET A 133 -3.51 5.08 -6.50
C MET A 133 -4.55 4.05 -6.04
N ASP A 134 -4.94 3.13 -6.90
CA ASP A 134 -5.81 1.99 -6.58
C ASP A 134 -4.99 0.70 -6.65
N ASN A 135 -4.78 0.04 -5.51
CA ASN A 135 -3.95 -1.16 -5.40
C ASN A 135 -4.82 -2.40 -5.13
N THR A 136 -4.72 -3.37 -6.05
CA THR A 136 -5.32 -4.71 -5.89
C THR A 136 -4.27 -5.83 -5.81
N ALA A 137 -2.98 -5.49 -5.85
CA ALA A 137 -1.86 -6.43 -5.95
C ALA A 137 -0.85 -6.26 -4.81
N ARG A 138 0.28 -6.98 -4.90
CA ARG A 138 1.35 -6.88 -3.91
C ARG A 138 2.34 -5.79 -4.28
N ILE A 139 2.58 -4.90 -3.33
CA ILE A 139 3.67 -3.93 -3.34
C ILE A 139 4.58 -4.27 -2.18
N ASN A 140 5.79 -4.74 -2.47
CA ASN A 140 6.68 -5.29 -1.46
C ASN A 140 8.11 -4.74 -1.57
N ALA A 141 8.65 -4.30 -0.44
CA ALA A 141 10.05 -3.97 -0.27
C ALA A 141 10.69 -4.92 0.74
N GLY A 142 11.86 -5.47 0.40
CA GLY A 142 12.65 -6.27 1.35
C GLY A 142 13.13 -5.47 2.56
N ARG A 143 13.24 -4.14 2.43
CA ARG A 143 13.66 -3.23 3.50
C ARG A 143 12.71 -2.05 3.66
N ASP A 144 12.82 -1.00 2.86
CA ASP A 144 12.01 0.21 3.04
C ASP A 144 11.07 0.43 1.85
N LEU A 145 9.79 0.65 2.14
CA LEU A 145 8.77 1.10 1.20
C LEU A 145 8.46 2.57 1.47
N ASN A 146 8.51 3.40 0.43
CA ASN A 146 8.05 4.78 0.45
C ASN A 146 7.02 5.01 -0.65
N ILE A 147 5.80 5.41 -0.26
CA ILE A 147 4.72 5.73 -1.19
C ILE A 147 4.32 7.19 -1.02
N GLN A 148 4.20 7.90 -2.13
CA GLN A 148 3.59 9.22 -2.23
C GLN A 148 2.45 9.16 -3.25
N ALA A 149 1.27 9.63 -2.86
CA ALA A 149 0.08 9.68 -3.71
C ALA A 149 -0.86 10.82 -3.29
N ASP A 150 -1.74 11.27 -4.20
CA ASP A 150 -2.80 12.22 -3.85
C ASP A 150 -3.88 11.54 -3.00
N THR A 151 -4.32 10.37 -3.44
CA THR A 151 -5.22 9.48 -2.69
C THR A 151 -4.74 8.05 -2.87
N LEU A 152 -5.04 7.18 -1.92
CA LEU A 152 -4.68 5.78 -2.02
C LEU A 152 -5.84 4.89 -1.55
N SER A 153 -6.22 3.94 -2.40
CA SER A 153 -7.11 2.83 -2.07
C SER A 153 -6.29 1.54 -2.10
N ASN A 154 -6.13 0.90 -0.94
CA ASN A 154 -5.58 -0.44 -0.85
C ASN A 154 -6.75 -1.43 -0.69
N GLN A 155 -7.15 -2.06 -1.78
CA GLN A 155 -8.36 -2.89 -1.84
C GLN A 155 -8.16 -4.19 -1.06
N ALA A 156 -9.23 -5.00 -0.91
CA ALA A 156 -9.21 -6.20 -0.08
C ALA A 156 -8.10 -7.22 -0.43
N THR A 157 -7.68 -7.30 -1.69
CA THR A 157 -6.57 -8.14 -2.16
C THR A 157 -5.22 -7.44 -2.18
N GLY A 158 -5.20 -6.13 -1.93
CA GLY A 158 -4.01 -5.30 -1.97
C GLY A 158 -3.13 -5.48 -0.73
N GLU A 159 -1.83 -5.56 -0.96
CA GLU A 159 -0.82 -5.65 0.10
C GLU A 159 0.23 -4.55 -0.10
N LEU A 160 0.48 -3.75 0.95
CA LEU A 160 1.58 -2.79 1.01
C LEU A 160 2.51 -3.22 2.16
N VAL A 161 3.65 -3.81 1.83
CA VAL A 161 4.50 -4.52 2.81
C VAL A 161 5.96 -4.10 2.71
N ALA A 162 6.59 -3.84 3.86
CA ALA A 162 8.03 -3.59 3.94
C ALA A 162 8.71 -4.46 5.01
N GLY A 163 9.95 -4.90 4.78
CA GLY A 163 10.69 -5.64 5.82
C GLY A 163 11.12 -4.78 7.02
N ARG A 164 11.29 -3.47 6.83
CA ARG A 164 11.71 -2.51 7.86
C ARG A 164 10.76 -1.33 7.95
N ASN A 165 10.88 -0.29 7.12
CA ASN A 165 9.98 0.86 7.21
C ASN A 165 8.95 0.85 6.08
N ASN A 166 7.67 0.91 6.42
CA ASN A 166 6.59 1.16 5.47
C ASN A 166 6.09 2.59 5.69
N THR A 167 6.52 3.51 4.82
CA THR A 167 6.16 4.93 4.90
C THR A 167 5.19 5.28 3.78
N ILE A 168 4.00 5.72 4.16
CA ILE A 168 2.92 6.08 3.24
C ILE A 168 2.50 7.52 3.50
N ASN A 169 2.72 8.39 2.52
CA ASN A 169 2.34 9.79 2.56
C ASN A 169 1.27 10.05 1.51
N VAL A 170 0.08 10.41 1.95
CA VAL A 170 -1.07 10.69 1.10
C VAL A 170 -1.56 12.10 1.36
N VAL A 171 -1.78 12.89 0.31
CA VAL A 171 -2.25 14.28 0.50
C VAL A 171 -3.69 14.32 1.01
N GLY A 172 -4.58 13.58 0.34
CA GLY A 172 -5.99 13.46 0.65
C GLY A 172 -6.29 12.23 1.51
N THR A 173 -7.10 11.31 0.96
CA THR A 173 -7.60 10.16 1.72
C THR A 173 -6.84 8.88 1.42
N LEU A 174 -6.53 8.12 2.46
CA LEU A 174 -6.10 6.73 2.41
C LEU A 174 -7.26 5.83 2.86
N THR A 175 -7.69 4.90 2.01
CA THR A 175 -8.63 3.84 2.37
C THR A 175 -7.93 2.49 2.30
N ASN A 176 -7.93 1.75 3.40
CA ASN A 176 -7.34 0.42 3.46
C ASN A 176 -8.40 -0.64 3.76
N ALA A 177 -8.71 -1.50 2.78
CA ALA A 177 -9.48 -2.73 2.98
C ALA A 177 -8.60 -3.99 2.98
N GLY A 178 -7.36 -3.87 2.50
CA GLY A 178 -6.38 -4.97 2.44
C GLY A 178 -5.43 -5.01 3.63
N LEU A 179 -4.14 -5.24 3.34
CA LEU A 179 -3.06 -5.28 4.32
C LEU A 179 -2.08 -4.12 4.10
N ILE A 180 -1.76 -3.41 5.17
CA ILE A 180 -0.59 -2.56 5.29
C ILE A 180 0.26 -3.09 6.44
N ASP A 181 1.50 -3.48 6.18
CA ASP A 181 2.39 -4.04 7.20
C ASP A 181 3.84 -3.60 7.00
N GLY A 182 4.60 -3.55 8.08
CA GLY A 182 6.04 -3.34 8.05
C GLY A 182 6.68 -3.57 9.41
N GLY A 183 8.02 -3.56 9.48
CA GLY A 183 8.68 -3.48 10.79
C GLY A 183 8.23 -2.22 11.56
N ASN A 184 8.21 -1.07 10.89
CA ASN A 184 7.58 0.15 11.37
C ASN A 184 6.69 0.72 10.28
N THR A 185 5.39 0.85 10.56
CA THR A 185 4.42 1.41 9.63
C THR A 185 4.12 2.84 10.02
N ARG A 186 4.47 3.77 9.14
CA ARG A 186 4.22 5.21 9.29
C ARG A 186 3.30 5.71 8.19
N ILE A 187 2.15 6.23 8.57
CA ILE A 187 1.15 6.76 7.65
C ILE A 187 0.91 8.23 7.98
N THR A 188 0.92 9.09 6.96
CA THR A 188 0.42 10.46 7.03
C THR A 188 -0.62 10.66 5.92
N ALA A 189 -1.83 11.08 6.29
CA ALA A 189 -2.93 11.32 5.34
C ALA A 189 -3.79 12.53 5.75
N GLY A 190 -4.50 13.16 4.82
CA GLY A 190 -5.58 14.10 5.17
C GLY A 190 -6.73 13.39 5.91
N GLY A 191 -7.06 12.17 5.50
CA GLY A 191 -7.97 11.28 6.22
C GLY A 191 -7.62 9.82 5.99
N LEU A 192 -7.87 8.96 6.98
CA LEU A 192 -7.63 7.52 6.91
C LEU A 192 -8.88 6.74 7.31
N THR A 193 -9.35 5.89 6.40
CA THR A 193 -10.38 4.88 6.66
C THR A 193 -9.77 3.50 6.58
N ASN A 194 -9.65 2.83 7.72
CA ASN A 194 -9.24 1.42 7.80
C ASN A 194 -10.47 0.51 7.93
N LEU A 195 -10.65 -0.35 6.94
CA LEU A 195 -11.63 -1.42 6.83
C LEU A 195 -10.95 -2.80 6.78
N GLY A 196 -9.61 -2.85 6.86
CA GLY A 196 -8.80 -4.05 6.75
C GLY A 196 -7.82 -4.17 7.92
N ARG A 197 -6.53 -4.31 7.60
CA ARG A 197 -5.47 -4.52 8.59
C ARG A 197 -4.32 -3.54 8.38
N ILE A 198 -3.91 -2.90 9.47
CA ILE A 198 -2.70 -2.09 9.56
C ILE A 198 -1.85 -2.63 10.71
N TYR A 199 -0.66 -3.12 10.38
CA TYR A 199 0.26 -3.77 11.32
C TYR A 199 1.66 -3.16 11.31
N GLY A 200 2.40 -3.43 12.39
CA GLY A 200 3.85 -3.35 12.41
C GLY A 200 4.44 -3.61 13.80
N ASP A 201 5.77 -3.62 13.93
CA ASP A 201 6.45 -3.63 15.24
C ASP A 201 6.36 -2.25 15.91
N GLY A 202 6.30 -1.19 15.10
CA GLY A 202 5.82 0.14 15.46
C GLY A 202 4.74 0.58 14.49
N VAL A 203 3.74 1.31 14.99
CA VAL A 203 2.72 1.93 14.12
C VAL A 203 2.53 3.38 14.53
N ALA A 204 2.66 4.28 13.56
CA ALA A 204 2.46 5.71 13.75
C ALA A 204 1.55 6.26 12.64
N ILE A 205 0.37 6.77 13.02
CA ILE A 205 -0.64 7.26 12.08
C ILE A 205 -0.95 8.73 12.36
N GLY A 206 -0.68 9.59 11.37
CA GLY A 206 -1.08 10.99 11.36
C GLY A 206 -2.22 11.21 10.38
N ALA A 207 -3.39 11.66 10.85
CA ALA A 207 -4.53 11.94 9.99
C ALA A 207 -5.38 13.12 10.45
N GLY A 208 -6.09 13.81 9.56
CA GLY A 208 -7.15 14.72 9.99
C GLY A 208 -8.28 13.95 10.68
N ALA A 209 -8.89 13.02 9.95
CA ALA A 209 -9.85 12.06 10.49
C ALA A 209 -9.30 10.63 10.38
N LEU A 210 -9.37 9.86 11.46
CA LEU A 210 -9.05 8.43 11.50
C LEU A 210 -10.30 7.63 11.83
N LEU A 211 -10.78 6.83 10.88
CA LEU A 211 -11.84 5.85 11.06
C LEU A 211 -11.25 4.44 11.00
N ASN A 212 -11.42 3.67 12.06
CA ASN A 212 -11.19 2.23 12.11
C ASN A 212 -12.56 1.55 12.29
N GLY A 213 -13.07 0.91 11.24
CA GLY A 213 -14.44 0.39 11.22
C GLY A 213 -14.56 -0.97 10.56
N ALA A 214 -15.77 -1.50 10.45
CA ALA A 214 -15.97 -2.83 9.87
C ALA A 214 -15.76 -2.84 8.35
N GLY A 215 -14.96 -3.78 7.86
CA GLY A 215 -14.88 -4.15 6.46
C GLY A 215 -15.55 -5.49 6.15
N THR A 216 -15.16 -6.11 5.04
CA THR A 216 -15.77 -7.37 4.57
C THR A 216 -15.54 -8.56 5.52
N ASN A 217 -14.48 -8.50 6.33
CA ASN A 217 -14.08 -9.58 7.25
C ASN A 217 -14.42 -9.26 8.72
N GLY A 218 -15.30 -8.28 8.97
CA GLY A 218 -15.63 -7.80 10.31
C GLY A 218 -14.85 -6.54 10.70
N GLY A 219 -14.73 -6.28 12.01
CA GLY A 219 -14.05 -5.12 12.55
C GLY A 219 -12.59 -5.05 12.08
N ALA A 220 -12.18 -3.90 11.52
CA ALA A 220 -10.82 -3.69 11.09
C ALA A 220 -9.84 -3.63 12.27
N VAL A 221 -8.56 -3.90 11.98
CA VAL A 221 -7.51 -3.95 12.99
C VAL A 221 -6.42 -2.93 12.67
N ILE A 222 -6.09 -2.13 13.67
CA ILE A 222 -4.84 -1.37 13.74
C ILE A 222 -4.07 -1.94 14.94
N ALA A 223 -2.92 -2.57 14.69
CA ALA A 223 -2.16 -3.19 15.77
C ALA A 223 -0.66 -3.01 15.65
N SER A 224 -0.02 -2.76 16.79
CA SER A 224 1.44 -2.75 16.91
C SER A 224 1.93 -3.87 17.82
N ARG A 225 3.01 -4.56 17.41
CA ARG A 225 3.78 -5.48 18.27
C ARG A 225 4.68 -4.75 19.27
N GLY A 226 4.71 -3.42 19.21
CA GLY A 226 5.36 -2.51 20.14
C GLY A 226 4.47 -1.31 20.40
N SER A 227 5.03 -0.10 20.30
CA SER A 227 4.28 1.14 20.55
C SER A 227 3.37 1.55 19.40
N LEU A 228 2.22 2.10 19.76
CA LEU A 228 1.23 2.65 18.83
C LEU A 228 1.01 4.14 19.10
N ASP A 229 1.25 4.97 18.09
CA ASP A 229 1.09 6.42 18.15
C ASP A 229 0.03 6.88 17.12
N LEU A 230 -1.09 7.42 17.59
CA LEU A 230 -2.20 7.90 16.78
C LEU A 230 -2.37 9.41 16.96
N GLY A 231 -1.99 10.18 15.95
CA GLY A 231 -2.19 11.62 15.89
C GLY A 231 -3.33 11.96 14.95
N ALA A 232 -4.53 12.19 15.49
CA ALA A 232 -5.69 12.54 14.68
C ALA A 232 -6.58 13.60 15.32
N VAL A 233 -7.16 14.49 14.49
CA VAL A 233 -8.11 15.51 14.98
C VAL A 233 -9.39 14.81 15.46
N THR A 234 -9.92 13.89 14.66
CA THR A 234 -11.02 13.01 15.07
C THR A 234 -10.60 11.54 14.92
N LEU A 235 -10.87 10.75 15.96
CA LEU A 235 -10.63 9.31 15.94
C LEU A 235 -11.92 8.56 16.25
N VAL A 236 -12.32 7.68 15.33
CA VAL A 236 -13.49 6.81 15.48
C VAL A 236 -13.02 5.37 15.35
N ASN A 237 -13.22 4.59 16.41
CA ASN A 237 -13.09 3.14 16.42
C ASN A 237 -14.49 2.56 16.61
N ASN A 238 -15.04 1.88 15.60
CA ASN A 238 -16.42 1.40 15.64
C ASN A 238 -16.60 -0.02 15.10
N ASP A 239 -17.79 -0.59 15.31
CA ASP A 239 -18.25 -1.83 14.66
C ASP A 239 -17.32 -3.04 14.89
N HIS A 240 -16.98 -3.30 16.15
CA HIS A 240 -16.08 -4.38 16.60
C HIS A 240 -14.62 -4.25 16.12
N ALA A 241 -14.23 -3.06 15.63
CA ALA A 241 -12.85 -2.81 15.26
C ALA A 241 -11.91 -2.80 16.49
N LEU A 242 -10.65 -3.13 16.24
CA LEU A 242 -9.61 -3.24 17.26
C LEU A 242 -8.48 -2.24 16.98
N ILE A 243 -8.15 -1.48 18.01
CA ILE A 243 -6.90 -0.73 18.12
C ILE A 243 -6.09 -1.39 19.25
N TYR A 244 -4.92 -1.93 18.93
CA TYR A 244 -4.12 -2.72 19.87
C TYR A 244 -2.64 -2.29 19.89
N SER A 245 -2.08 -2.15 21.08
CA SER A 245 -0.64 -2.00 21.29
C SER A 245 -0.12 -3.04 22.27
N ALA A 246 0.93 -3.78 21.88
CA ALA A 246 1.64 -4.67 22.78
C ALA A 246 2.58 -3.93 23.77
N ALA A 247 2.73 -2.61 23.63
CA ALA A 247 3.47 -1.75 24.54
C ALA A 247 2.65 -0.48 24.85
N ASP A 248 3.26 0.69 24.80
CA ASP A 248 2.57 1.97 25.04
C ASP A 248 1.68 2.39 23.86
N LEU A 249 0.48 2.86 24.17
CA LEU A 249 -0.45 3.54 23.26
C LEU A 249 -0.44 5.05 23.54
N ARG A 250 -0.35 5.86 22.49
CA ARG A 250 -0.54 7.32 22.57
C ARG A 250 -1.56 7.79 21.57
N ILE A 251 -2.50 8.61 22.02
CA ILE A 251 -3.51 9.27 21.18
C ILE A 251 -3.42 10.78 21.42
N GLY A 252 -3.24 11.54 20.35
CA GLY A 252 -3.18 13.01 20.34
C GLY A 252 -3.77 13.59 19.06
N GLY A 253 -3.63 14.91 18.87
CA GLY A 253 -4.21 15.64 17.73
C GLY A 253 -3.38 15.60 16.45
N ALA A 254 -2.09 15.29 16.55
CA ALA A 254 -1.15 15.22 15.43
C ALA A 254 0.03 14.31 15.76
N LEU A 255 0.89 14.06 14.77
CA LEU A 255 2.22 13.47 15.00
C LEU A 255 3.30 14.53 14.91
N ASP A 256 4.37 14.37 15.69
CA ASP A 256 5.60 15.13 15.48
C ASP A 256 6.46 14.53 14.35
N ALA A 257 7.63 15.14 14.11
CA ALA A 257 8.58 14.68 13.09
C ALA A 257 9.16 13.29 13.35
N SER A 258 9.21 12.85 14.61
CA SER A 258 9.65 11.50 15.00
C SER A 258 8.54 10.46 14.90
N GLY A 259 7.30 10.91 14.72
CA GLY A 259 6.12 10.07 14.63
C GLY A 259 5.42 9.79 15.94
N ARG A 260 5.74 10.54 17.00
CA ARG A 260 5.05 10.45 18.29
C ARG A 260 3.77 11.26 18.27
N ALA A 261 2.71 10.75 18.89
CA ALA A 261 1.46 11.50 19.04
C ALA A 261 1.64 12.69 20.00
N ILE A 262 1.19 13.86 19.58
CA ILE A 262 1.27 15.14 20.33
C ILE A 262 -0.05 15.91 20.26
N GLY A 263 -0.19 16.93 21.11
CA GLY A 263 -1.37 17.79 21.14
C GLY A 263 -2.62 17.11 21.74
N GLN A 264 -3.78 17.67 21.47
CA GLN A 264 -5.07 17.16 21.92
C GLN A 264 -5.97 16.92 20.71
N ALA A 265 -6.48 15.70 20.57
CA ALA A 265 -7.51 15.38 19.59
C ALA A 265 -8.80 16.13 19.94
N GLN A 266 -9.62 16.49 18.95
CA GLN A 266 -10.93 17.08 19.21
C GLN A 266 -11.87 16.02 19.81
N SER A 267 -11.89 14.82 19.24
CA SER A 267 -12.76 13.74 19.72
C SER A 267 -12.16 12.36 19.51
N LEU A 268 -12.32 11.51 20.51
CA LEU A 268 -12.13 10.07 20.45
C LEU A 268 -13.48 9.38 20.69
N GLN A 269 -13.95 8.62 19.71
CA GLN A 269 -15.12 7.75 19.85
C GLN A 269 -14.69 6.30 19.76
N ASN A 270 -14.99 5.51 20.80
CA ASN A 270 -14.92 4.06 20.78
C ASN A 270 -16.35 3.52 20.91
N ALA A 271 -16.92 2.96 19.84
CA ALA A 271 -18.33 2.58 19.78
C ALA A 271 -18.50 1.10 19.40
N ALA A 272 -18.91 0.27 20.37
CA ALA A 272 -18.99 -1.19 20.21
C ALA A 272 -17.69 -1.80 19.64
N ALA A 273 -16.54 -1.27 20.08
CA ALA A 273 -15.22 -1.58 19.57
C ALA A 273 -14.20 -1.60 20.73
N THR A 274 -12.97 -2.03 20.45
CA THR A 274 -11.92 -2.21 21.47
C THR A 274 -10.71 -1.33 21.20
N ILE A 275 -10.25 -0.62 22.23
CA ILE A 275 -8.94 0.02 22.28
C ILE A 275 -8.18 -0.60 23.45
N GLU A 276 -7.05 -1.22 23.17
CA GLU A 276 -6.25 -1.97 24.14
C GLU A 276 -4.78 -1.59 24.06
N ALA A 277 -4.17 -1.41 25.23
CA ALA A 277 -2.74 -1.23 25.39
C ALA A 277 -2.27 -2.17 26.51
N VAL A 278 -1.25 -2.98 26.21
CA VAL A 278 -0.60 -3.84 27.22
C VAL A 278 0.27 -3.00 28.16
N GLY A 279 0.90 -1.95 27.64
CA GLY A 279 1.66 -0.96 28.40
C GLY A 279 0.82 0.24 28.84
N ASN A 280 1.41 1.43 28.84
CA ASN A 280 0.69 2.64 29.25
C ASN A 280 -0.16 3.19 28.10
N ALA A 281 -1.40 3.58 28.39
CA ALA A 281 -2.23 4.37 27.48
C ALA A 281 -2.20 5.85 27.89
N SER A 282 -1.70 6.71 27.01
CA SER A 282 -1.80 8.18 27.15
C SER A 282 -2.75 8.71 26.08
N ILE A 283 -3.93 9.16 26.51
CA ILE A 283 -4.99 9.62 25.60
C ILE A 283 -5.29 11.09 25.89
N SER A 284 -4.97 11.95 24.93
CA SER A 284 -5.25 13.39 24.96
C SER A 284 -6.33 13.73 23.94
N ALA A 285 -7.57 13.86 24.40
CA ALA A 285 -8.71 14.28 23.59
C ALA A 285 -9.62 15.23 24.37
N ALA A 286 -10.25 16.19 23.68
CA ALA A 286 -11.18 17.12 24.29
C ALA A 286 -12.52 16.44 24.65
N ALA A 287 -12.95 15.46 23.86
CA ALA A 287 -14.07 14.59 24.17
C ALA A 287 -13.68 13.11 23.97
N ILE A 288 -14.03 12.26 24.93
CA ILE A 288 -13.90 10.80 24.83
C ILE A 288 -15.29 10.19 25.00
N LEU A 289 -15.77 9.51 23.96
CA LEU A 289 -17.06 8.84 23.93
C LEU A 289 -16.83 7.33 23.84
N ASN A 290 -17.05 6.63 24.96
CA ASN A 290 -17.06 5.17 24.98
C ASN A 290 -18.51 4.68 24.97
N LEU A 291 -18.99 4.24 23.81
CA LEU A 291 -20.38 3.92 23.55
C LEU A 291 -20.57 2.42 23.35
N ASN A 292 -21.67 1.89 23.88
CA ASN A 292 -22.15 0.56 23.54
C ASN A 292 -23.35 0.67 22.60
N THR A 293 -23.08 0.91 21.30
CA THR A 293 -24.11 1.14 20.28
C THR A 293 -24.89 -0.11 19.89
N ASN A 294 -24.43 -1.30 20.31
CA ASN A 294 -25.09 -2.59 20.07
C ASN A 294 -25.73 -3.18 21.33
N TYR A 295 -25.95 -2.37 22.38
CA TYR A 295 -26.60 -2.83 23.59
C TYR A 295 -28.04 -3.29 23.32
N ALA A 296 -28.30 -4.57 23.56
CA ALA A 296 -29.64 -5.16 23.56
C ALA A 296 -29.94 -5.76 24.93
N SER A 297 -31.11 -5.46 25.49
CA SER A 297 -31.62 -6.07 26.73
C SER A 297 -32.86 -6.91 26.41
N GLN A 298 -32.99 -8.06 27.05
CA GLN A 298 -34.21 -8.88 27.00
C GLN A 298 -34.77 -9.07 28.41
N THR A 299 -36.10 -8.99 28.54
CA THR A 299 -36.79 -9.38 29.77
C THR A 299 -36.92 -10.89 29.82
N VAL A 300 -36.35 -11.52 30.84
CA VAL A 300 -36.47 -12.98 31.07
C VAL A 300 -37.47 -13.21 32.20
N LEU A 301 -38.48 -14.04 31.96
CA LEU A 301 -39.40 -14.50 33.00
C LEU A 301 -38.65 -15.47 33.92
N VAL A 302 -38.33 -15.04 35.14
CA VAL A 302 -37.55 -15.84 36.11
C VAL A 302 -38.40 -16.84 36.90
N SER A 303 -39.70 -16.59 37.04
CA SER A 303 -40.67 -17.55 37.55
C SER A 303 -42.10 -17.10 37.24
N SER A 304 -43.01 -18.08 37.12
CA SER A 304 -44.45 -17.85 37.17
C SER A 304 -45.07 -18.87 38.12
N GLU A 305 -45.80 -18.39 39.13
CA GLU A 305 -46.60 -19.26 40.00
C GLU A 305 -48.08 -19.17 39.61
N LEU A 306 -48.71 -20.33 39.45
CA LEU A 306 -50.15 -20.44 39.26
C LEU A 306 -50.86 -20.10 40.57
N LYS A 307 -51.58 -18.96 40.61
CA LYS A 307 -52.50 -18.65 41.71
C LYS A 307 -53.62 -19.69 41.75
N ARG A 308 -53.59 -20.57 42.75
CA ARG A 308 -54.70 -21.48 43.07
C ARG A 308 -55.69 -20.74 43.96
N TYR A 309 -56.88 -20.47 43.43
CA TYR A 309 -58.01 -20.01 44.22
C TYR A 309 -58.80 -21.23 44.69
N TYR A 310 -58.94 -21.37 46.00
CA TYR A 310 -59.80 -22.38 46.62
C TYR A 310 -61.21 -21.78 46.75
N ARG A 311 -62.23 -22.53 46.33
CA ARG A 311 -63.66 -22.18 46.48
C ARG A 311 -64.19 -22.76 47.79
#